data_AF-A0A1B6LSL8-F1
#
_entry.id   AF-A0A1B6LSL8-F1
#
_cell.length_a   1.000
_cell.length_b   1.000
_cell.length_c   1.000
_cell.angle_alpha   90.00
_cell.angle_beta   90.00
_cell.angle_gamma   90.00
#
_symmetry.space_group_name_H-M   'P 1'
#
loop_
_entity.id
_entity.type
_entity.pdbx_description
1 polymer ?
#
loop_
_entity_poly.entity_id
_entity_poly.type
_entity_poly.pdbx_seq_one_letter_code
_entity_poly.pdbx_strand_id
1 'polypeptide(L)'
;MSLLSIMERNKSPWIPQNKAISELNLRLVSEINPRYQPIFTYPCFNAIQSKLMDIILQTDEPLVVSAPTGSGKTVLFELAIVRLLQKMEQMENPEDFKIVYMAPVKALCTEKYMEWVDKFSSLGLNCLEVTGDFENLDFKDIQDYQLILTTPEKWDSITRKWKDYSTIVQRVKLFLIDEVHLLNEEKRGAVLEVVVSRMKTIQKTVADSLKVRFMAVSATIPNIEDIAVWLGDSQKSQANYEKIGEEMRPVQLRKIVRGYPSFQNQDR
;
A
#
# COMPACT_ATOMS: atom_id res chain seq x y z
N MET A 1 -40.34 -9.97 14.15
CA MET A 1 -39.18 -9.11 14.50
C MET A 1 -38.63 -8.54 13.21
N SER A 2 -38.71 -7.22 13.02
CA SER A 2 -38.33 -6.57 11.75
C SER A 2 -36.82 -6.60 11.53
N LEU A 3 -36.39 -6.70 10.28
CA LEU A 3 -34.98 -6.67 9.84
C LEU A 3 -34.18 -5.48 10.40
N LEU A 4 -34.86 -4.38 10.73
CA LEU A 4 -34.29 -3.20 11.39
C LEU A 4 -33.72 -3.50 12.80
N SER A 5 -34.33 -4.41 13.57
CA SER A 5 -33.87 -4.76 14.92
C SER A 5 -32.57 -5.56 14.94
N ILE A 6 -32.17 -6.17 13.82
CA ILE A 6 -30.91 -6.91 13.69
C ILE A 6 -29.78 -5.97 13.26
N MET A 7 -30.07 -4.91 12.49
CA MET A 7 -29.06 -3.95 12.02
C MET A 7 -28.64 -2.95 13.11
N GLU A 8 -29.45 -2.71 14.13
CA GLU A 8 -29.15 -1.74 15.20
C GLU A 8 -28.25 -2.28 16.33
N ARG A 9 -27.99 -3.59 16.43
CA ARG A 9 -27.21 -4.18 17.53
C ARG A 9 -25.69 -4.19 17.35
N ASN A 10 -25.16 -3.76 16.20
CA ASN A 10 -23.73 -3.81 15.88
C ASN A 10 -23.15 -2.42 15.53
N LYS A 11 -23.47 -1.39 16.33
CA LYS A 11 -22.82 -0.05 16.22
C LYS A 11 -21.78 0.23 17.30
N SER A 12 -21.46 -0.76 18.14
CA SER A 12 -20.31 -0.67 19.03
C SER A 12 -19.09 -1.21 18.29
N PRO A 13 -17.98 -0.45 18.13
CA PRO A 13 -16.76 -1.01 17.57
C PRO A 13 -16.38 -2.25 18.38
N TRP A 14 -16.11 -3.35 17.69
CA TRP A 14 -15.64 -4.57 18.34
C TRP A 14 -14.31 -4.24 19.03
N ILE A 15 -14.31 -4.17 20.36
CA ILE A 15 -13.10 -4.03 21.16
C ILE A 15 -12.71 -5.47 21.54
N PRO A 16 -11.56 -5.99 21.09
CA PRO A 16 -11.10 -7.30 21.55
C PRO A 16 -11.02 -7.30 23.08
N GLN A 17 -11.58 -8.33 23.71
CA GLN A 17 -11.43 -8.51 25.16
C GLN A 17 -9.93 -8.53 25.51
N ASN A 18 -9.52 -7.97 26.66
CA ASN A 18 -8.11 -7.84 27.09
C ASN A 18 -7.27 -9.12 26.90
N LYS A 19 -7.89 -10.30 27.00
CA LYS A 19 -7.25 -11.60 26.80
C LYS A 19 -6.81 -11.87 25.35
N ALA A 20 -7.60 -11.45 24.36
CA ALA A 20 -7.24 -11.56 22.94
C ALA A 20 -6.15 -10.55 22.54
N ILE A 21 -6.12 -9.38 23.19
CA ILE A 21 -5.06 -8.36 23.02
C ILE A 21 -3.71 -8.92 23.50
N SER A 22 -3.68 -9.61 24.66
CA SER A 22 -2.46 -10.20 25.21
C SER A 22 -2.00 -11.47 24.48
N GLU A 23 -2.91 -12.31 24.00
CA GLU A 23 -2.54 -13.56 23.30
C GLU A 23 -2.06 -13.29 21.86
N LEU A 24 -2.56 -12.23 21.20
CA LEU A 24 -2.18 -11.85 19.84
C LEU A 24 -1.22 -10.66 19.76
N ASN A 25 -0.79 -10.11 20.91
CA ASN A 25 0.06 -8.92 21.02
C ASN A 25 -0.43 -7.76 20.13
N LEU A 26 -1.72 -7.44 20.21
CA LEU A 26 -2.31 -6.37 19.41
C LEU A 26 -1.82 -5.00 19.90
N ARG A 27 -1.44 -4.14 18.97
CA ARG A 27 -0.95 -2.78 19.24
C ARG A 27 -2.10 -1.78 19.22
N LEU A 28 -2.08 -0.81 20.12
CA LEU A 28 -3.14 0.20 20.22
C LEU A 28 -2.88 1.37 19.27
N VAL A 29 -3.96 1.97 18.74
CA VAL A 29 -3.83 3.21 17.94
C VAL A 29 -3.25 4.35 18.77
N SER A 30 -3.44 4.33 20.10
CA SER A 30 -2.84 5.30 21.02
C SER A 30 -1.30 5.30 21.01
N GLU A 31 -0.67 4.26 20.47
CA GLU A 31 0.78 4.20 20.29
C GLU A 31 1.27 5.04 19.09
N ILE A 32 0.39 5.38 18.15
CA ILE A 32 0.70 6.31 17.06
C ILE A 32 0.73 7.73 17.61
N ASN A 33 1.57 8.61 17.06
CA ASN A 33 1.59 10.02 17.43
C ASN A 33 0.15 10.61 17.34
N PRO A 34 -0.34 11.33 18.38
CA PRO A 34 -1.71 11.85 18.47
C PRO A 34 -2.20 12.60 17.23
N ARG A 35 -1.30 13.29 16.52
CA ARG A 35 -1.63 14.01 15.28
C ARG A 35 -2.22 13.10 14.20
N TYR A 36 -1.75 11.86 14.10
CA TYR A 36 -2.15 10.94 13.03
C TYR A 36 -3.17 9.89 13.49
N GLN A 37 -3.44 9.77 14.78
CA GLN A 37 -4.45 8.83 15.30
C GLN A 37 -5.83 8.95 14.64
N PRO A 38 -6.35 10.16 14.30
CA PRO A 38 -7.70 10.30 13.72
C PRO A 38 -7.93 9.56 12.39
N ILE A 39 -6.88 9.19 11.65
CA ILE A 39 -7.04 8.43 10.39
C ILE A 39 -7.40 6.96 10.64
N PHE A 40 -7.21 6.48 11.88
CA PHE A 40 -7.52 5.12 12.30
C PHE A 40 -8.78 5.14 13.19
N THR A 41 -9.91 4.70 12.64
CA THR A 41 -11.23 4.76 13.30
C THR A 41 -11.52 3.61 14.27
N TYR A 42 -10.50 2.81 14.59
CA TYR A 42 -10.58 1.62 15.44
C TYR A 42 -9.58 1.73 16.59
N PRO A 43 -9.78 1.02 17.72
CA PRO A 43 -8.95 1.20 18.92
C PRO A 43 -7.58 0.51 18.84
N CYS A 44 -7.46 -0.56 18.05
CA CYS A 44 -6.24 -1.36 17.96
C CYS A 44 -6.05 -1.94 16.55
N PHE A 45 -4.79 -2.15 16.18
CA PHE A 45 -4.40 -2.80 14.94
C PHE A 45 -4.62 -4.31 15.03
N ASN A 46 -4.89 -4.96 13.89
CA ASN A 46 -4.97 -6.43 13.86
C ASN A 46 -3.58 -7.07 14.04
N ALA A 47 -3.52 -8.40 14.18
CA ALA A 47 -2.26 -9.10 14.47
C ALA A 47 -1.17 -8.87 13.40
N ILE A 48 -1.55 -8.80 12.12
CA ILE A 48 -0.62 -8.59 11.01
C ILE A 48 -0.06 -7.17 11.03
N GLN A 49 -0.94 -6.18 11.19
CA GLN A 49 -0.57 -4.77 11.31
C GLN A 49 0.31 -4.54 12.53
N SER A 50 -0.07 -5.12 13.67
CA SER A 50 0.67 -5.06 14.94
C SER A 50 2.07 -5.63 14.83
N LYS A 51 2.22 -6.81 14.20
CA LYS A 51 3.53 -7.45 13.95
C LYS A 51 4.46 -6.58 13.11
N LEU A 52 3.92 -5.92 12.10
CA LEU A 52 4.69 -5.15 11.12
C LEU A 52 4.92 -3.69 11.53
N MET A 53 4.25 -3.22 12.60
CA MET A 53 4.21 -1.81 12.96
C MET A 53 5.61 -1.23 13.25
N ASP A 54 6.47 -1.98 13.96
CA ASP A 54 7.81 -1.50 14.29
C ASP A 54 8.71 -1.41 13.04
N ILE A 55 8.65 -2.42 12.15
CA ILE A 55 9.37 -2.36 10.87
C ILE A 55 8.93 -1.14 10.07
N ILE A 56 7.63 -0.83 10.06
CA ILE A 56 7.09 0.28 9.27
C ILE A 56 7.42 1.64 9.89
N LEU A 57 7.22 1.82 11.19
CA LEU A 57 7.31 3.12 11.87
C LEU A 57 8.71 3.45 12.41
N GLN A 58 9.57 2.46 12.64
CA GLN A 58 10.91 2.69 13.21
C GLN A 58 12.02 2.62 12.17
N THR A 59 11.74 2.06 10.99
CA THR A 59 12.71 1.94 9.89
C THR A 59 12.20 2.64 8.64
N ASP A 60 13.13 3.02 7.75
CA ASP A 60 12.81 3.48 6.40
C ASP A 60 13.21 2.44 5.34
N GLU A 61 13.42 1.18 5.77
CA GLU A 61 13.84 0.10 4.89
C GLU A 61 12.70 -0.35 3.96
N PRO A 62 13.02 -0.84 2.75
CA PRO A 62 12.03 -1.45 1.87
C PRO A 62 11.37 -2.68 2.52
N LEU A 63 10.10 -2.91 2.22
CA LEU A 63 9.30 -3.99 2.80
C LEU A 63 8.43 -4.68 1.76
N VAL A 64 8.42 -6.02 1.76
CA VAL A 64 7.53 -6.87 0.95
C VAL A 64 6.63 -7.71 1.85
N VAL A 65 5.32 -7.64 1.67
CA VAL A 65 4.37 -8.39 2.50
C VAL A 65 3.46 -9.25 1.64
N SER A 66 3.51 -10.56 1.84
CA SER A 66 2.51 -11.49 1.32
C SER A 66 1.55 -11.83 2.46
N ALA A 67 0.29 -11.40 2.36
CA ALA A 67 -0.74 -11.73 3.35
C ALA A 67 -2.11 -11.89 2.67
N PRO A 68 -2.98 -12.80 3.14
CA PRO A 68 -4.25 -13.09 2.49
C PRO A 68 -5.13 -11.85 2.24
N THR A 69 -6.02 -11.92 1.25
CA THR A 69 -7.04 -10.88 1.04
C THR A 69 -7.94 -10.77 2.27
N GLY A 70 -8.33 -9.56 2.64
CA GLY A 70 -9.10 -9.29 3.87
C GLY A 70 -8.26 -9.16 5.14
N SER A 71 -6.92 -9.28 5.06
CA SER A 71 -6.02 -9.10 6.21
C SER A 71 -5.73 -7.63 6.56
N GLY A 72 -6.32 -6.67 5.85
CA GLY A 72 -6.12 -5.24 6.11
C GLY A 72 -4.74 -4.72 5.72
N LYS A 73 -4.14 -5.25 4.64
CA LYS A 73 -2.81 -4.86 4.12
C LYS A 73 -2.70 -3.37 3.81
N THR A 74 -3.80 -2.73 3.39
CA THR A 74 -3.83 -1.29 3.07
C THR A 74 -3.38 -0.42 4.24
N VAL A 75 -3.67 -0.82 5.49
CA VAL A 75 -3.24 -0.08 6.69
C VAL A 75 -1.71 -0.02 6.82
N LEU A 76 -0.98 -1.00 6.26
CA LEU A 76 0.49 -0.98 6.25
C LEU A 76 1.01 0.22 5.43
N PHE A 77 0.32 0.56 4.34
CA PHE A 77 0.62 1.75 3.56
C PHE A 77 0.30 3.03 4.32
N GLU A 78 -0.81 3.07 5.04
CA GLU A 78 -1.20 4.24 5.86
C GLU A 78 -0.15 4.50 6.95
N LEU A 79 0.32 3.46 7.62
CA LEU A 79 1.43 3.54 8.59
C LEU A 79 2.72 4.05 7.93
N ALA A 80 3.02 3.62 6.70
CA ALA A 80 4.18 4.09 5.95
C ALA A 80 4.08 5.58 5.57
N ILE A 81 2.87 6.04 5.20
CA ILE A 81 2.59 7.46 4.94
C ILE A 81 2.80 8.27 6.21
N VAL A 82 2.25 7.81 7.35
CA VAL A 82 2.45 8.46 8.66
C VAL A 82 3.93 8.56 9.02
N ARG A 83 4.71 7.49 8.82
CA ARG A 83 6.16 7.50 9.03
C ARG A 83 6.85 8.57 8.18
N LEU A 84 6.49 8.67 6.91
CA LEU A 84 7.07 9.68 6.03
C LEU A 84 6.71 11.09 6.50
N LEU A 85 5.44 11.35 6.83
CA LEU A 85 4.98 12.65 7.33
C LEU A 85 5.75 13.09 8.57
N GLN A 86 5.91 12.20 9.55
CA GLN A 86 6.69 12.47 10.76
C GLN A 86 8.13 12.90 10.47
N LYS A 87 8.73 12.32 9.43
CA LYS A 87 10.08 12.65 9.00
C LYS A 87 10.14 13.97 8.25
N MET A 88 9.16 14.25 7.39
CA MET A 88 9.12 15.49 6.61
C MET A 88 8.85 16.70 7.51
N GLU A 89 8.07 16.54 8.59
CA GLU A 89 7.85 17.59 9.59
C GLU A 89 9.13 18.10 10.27
N GLN A 90 10.23 17.32 10.22
CA GLN A 90 11.53 17.69 10.77
C GLN A 90 12.47 18.34 9.74
N MET A 91 12.07 18.39 8.47
CA MET A 91 12.86 18.94 7.37
C MET A 91 12.56 20.41 7.13
N GLU A 92 13.49 21.11 6.47
CA GLU A 92 13.36 22.54 6.14
C GLU A 92 12.18 22.82 5.19
N ASN A 93 11.90 21.88 4.27
CA ASN A 93 10.78 21.94 3.34
C ASN A 93 9.83 20.74 3.56
N PRO A 94 8.90 20.80 4.54
CA PRO A 94 8.05 19.67 4.91
C PRO A 94 7.13 19.17 3.81
N GLU A 95 6.86 19.97 2.79
CA GLU A 95 5.95 19.63 1.68
C GLU A 95 6.68 19.14 0.42
N ASP A 96 8.02 19.18 0.40
CA ASP A 96 8.83 18.89 -0.78
C ASP A 96 9.08 17.37 -0.96
N PHE A 97 7.99 16.62 -1.11
CA PHE A 97 8.03 15.19 -1.32
C PHE A 97 6.85 14.71 -2.17
N LYS A 98 6.97 13.48 -2.68
CA LYS A 98 5.90 12.77 -3.36
C LYS A 98 5.78 11.34 -2.81
N ILE A 99 4.55 10.89 -2.70
CA ILE A 99 4.14 9.52 -2.38
C ILE A 99 3.43 8.99 -3.63
N VAL A 100 3.85 7.83 -4.11
CA VAL A 100 3.20 7.16 -5.23
C VAL A 100 2.55 5.89 -4.70
N TYR A 101 1.24 5.80 -4.82
CA TYR A 101 0.50 4.55 -4.64
C TYR A 101 0.10 3.99 -5.99
N MET A 102 0.49 2.74 -6.20
CA MET A 102 0.29 2.03 -7.45
C MET A 102 -0.65 0.86 -7.21
N ALA A 103 -1.83 0.90 -7.82
CA ALA A 103 -2.78 -0.20 -7.79
C ALA A 103 -2.81 -0.95 -9.12
N PRO A 104 -3.15 -2.25 -9.12
CA PRO A 104 -3.26 -3.04 -10.34
C PRO A 104 -4.41 -2.58 -11.24
N VAL A 105 -5.45 -1.91 -10.76
CA VAL A 105 -6.59 -1.51 -11.62
C VAL A 105 -7.09 -0.13 -11.24
N LYS A 106 -7.65 0.60 -12.21
CA LYS A 106 -8.19 1.95 -12.00
C LYS A 106 -9.22 1.99 -10.87
N ALA A 107 -10.13 1.02 -10.82
CA ALA A 107 -11.17 0.96 -9.80
C ALA A 107 -10.60 0.93 -8.36
N LEU A 108 -9.46 0.28 -8.15
CA LEU A 108 -8.80 0.25 -6.84
C LEU A 108 -8.09 1.58 -6.54
N CYS A 109 -7.54 2.26 -7.55
CA CYS A 109 -7.07 3.64 -7.38
C CYS A 109 -8.20 4.58 -6.96
N THR A 110 -9.35 4.51 -7.64
CA THR A 110 -10.51 5.38 -7.34
C THR A 110 -11.05 5.10 -5.93
N GLU A 111 -11.18 3.83 -5.54
CA GLU A 111 -11.59 3.45 -4.18
C GLU A 111 -10.64 4.07 -3.14
N LYS A 112 -9.33 3.89 -3.33
CA LYS A 112 -8.34 4.40 -2.38
C LYS A 112 -8.22 5.91 -2.40
N TYR A 113 -8.43 6.55 -3.54
CA TYR A 113 -8.44 8.01 -3.66
C TYR A 113 -9.55 8.60 -2.80
N MET A 114 -10.79 8.08 -2.91
CA MET A 114 -11.91 8.53 -2.10
C MET A 114 -11.62 8.36 -0.59
N GLU A 115 -11.08 7.19 -0.20
CA GLU A 115 -10.73 6.92 1.20
C GLU A 115 -9.60 7.81 1.73
N TRP A 116 -8.56 8.05 0.92
CA TRP A 116 -7.35 8.73 1.35
C TRP A 116 -7.44 10.25 1.29
N VAL A 117 -8.29 10.81 0.43
CA VAL A 117 -8.67 12.23 0.52
C VAL A 117 -9.27 12.51 1.90
N ASP A 118 -10.27 11.74 2.31
CA ASP A 118 -10.95 11.93 3.60
C ASP A 118 -9.97 11.77 4.79
N LYS A 119 -9.06 10.80 4.73
CA LYS A 119 -8.09 10.54 5.80
C LYS A 119 -6.96 11.57 5.86
N PHE A 120 -6.33 11.87 4.73
CA PHE A 120 -5.04 12.55 4.69
C PHE A 120 -5.11 14.04 4.33
N SER A 121 -6.23 14.55 3.78
CA SER A 121 -6.35 15.99 3.53
C SER A 121 -6.28 16.81 4.82
N SER A 122 -6.83 16.31 5.93
CA SER A 122 -6.70 16.95 7.25
C SER A 122 -5.26 17.00 7.78
N LEU A 123 -4.38 16.17 7.23
CA LEU A 123 -2.96 16.10 7.56
C LEU A 123 -2.07 16.90 6.60
N GLY A 124 -2.68 17.66 5.68
CA GLY A 124 -1.97 18.50 4.71
C GLY A 124 -1.51 17.77 3.44
N LEU A 125 -2.02 16.56 3.17
CA LEU A 125 -1.72 15.86 1.93
C LEU A 125 -2.78 16.16 0.86
N ASN A 126 -2.35 16.79 -0.23
CA ASN A 126 -3.16 16.90 -1.44
C ASN A 126 -3.04 15.58 -2.23
N CYS A 127 -4.19 14.93 -2.42
CA CYS A 127 -4.28 13.65 -3.13
C CYS A 127 -4.69 13.85 -4.58
N LEU A 128 -4.09 13.09 -5.50
CA LEU A 128 -4.40 13.13 -6.92
C LEU A 128 -4.55 11.70 -7.46
N GLU A 129 -5.68 11.41 -8.07
CA GLU A 129 -5.84 10.21 -8.89
C GLU A 129 -5.34 10.50 -10.32
N VAL A 130 -4.39 9.70 -10.79
CA VAL A 130 -3.84 9.77 -12.15
C VAL A 130 -3.96 8.41 -12.81
N THR A 131 -5.07 8.19 -13.51
CA THR A 131 -5.35 6.94 -14.24
C THR A 131 -5.51 7.18 -15.74
N GLY A 132 -5.76 6.12 -16.51
CA GLY A 132 -5.82 6.18 -17.97
C GLY A 132 -6.87 7.11 -18.58
N ASP A 133 -7.86 7.57 -17.81
CA ASP A 133 -8.90 8.51 -18.29
C ASP A 133 -8.47 9.99 -18.16
N PHE A 134 -7.38 10.26 -17.45
CA PHE A 134 -6.77 11.59 -17.35
C PHE A 134 -5.88 11.85 -18.57
N GLU A 135 -6.46 12.33 -19.67
CA GLU A 135 -5.72 12.63 -20.90
C GLU A 135 -4.92 13.95 -20.84
N ASN A 136 -5.32 14.90 -19.99
CA ASN A 136 -4.77 16.26 -19.96
C ASN A 136 -4.38 16.73 -18.54
N LEU A 137 -3.37 16.11 -17.93
CA LEU A 137 -2.72 16.69 -16.74
C LEU A 137 -1.57 17.56 -17.20
N ASP A 138 -1.65 18.86 -16.96
CA ASP A 138 -0.53 19.76 -17.19
C ASP A 138 0.50 19.57 -16.06
N PHE A 139 1.78 19.71 -16.36
CA PHE A 139 2.87 19.42 -15.42
C PHE A 139 2.79 20.28 -14.14
N LYS A 140 2.29 21.51 -14.28
CA LYS A 140 2.06 22.43 -13.15
C LYS A 140 1.03 21.87 -12.18
N ASP A 141 0.05 21.13 -12.68
CA ASP A 141 -1.05 20.64 -11.86
C ASP A 141 -0.57 19.58 -10.87
N ILE A 142 0.50 18.82 -11.15
CA ILE A 142 0.94 17.71 -10.26
C ILE A 142 1.87 18.21 -9.13
N GLN A 143 2.44 19.42 -9.25
CA GLN A 143 3.42 19.91 -8.28
C GLN A 143 2.84 20.13 -6.88
N ASP A 144 1.56 20.46 -6.78
CA ASP A 144 0.91 20.75 -5.50
C ASP A 144 0.39 19.49 -4.78
N TYR A 145 0.44 18.32 -5.43
CA TYR A 145 -0.09 17.05 -4.89
C TYR A 145 1.00 16.14 -4.33
N GLN A 146 0.97 15.88 -3.03
CA GLN A 146 1.95 15.01 -2.37
C GLN A 146 1.61 13.52 -2.54
N LEU A 147 0.34 13.14 -2.62
CA LEU A 147 -0.09 11.74 -2.72
C LEU A 147 -0.71 11.43 -4.09
N ILE A 148 0.00 10.66 -4.91
CA ILE A 148 -0.42 10.32 -6.27
C ILE A 148 -0.86 8.86 -6.31
N LEU A 149 -2.11 8.60 -6.68
CA LEU A 149 -2.66 7.26 -6.88
C LEU A 149 -2.75 6.95 -8.36
N THR A 150 -2.15 5.85 -8.82
CA THR A 150 -1.96 5.59 -10.24
C THR A 150 -1.88 4.10 -10.58
N THR A 151 -1.89 3.76 -11.88
CA THR A 151 -1.64 2.40 -12.36
C THR A 151 -0.23 2.28 -12.93
N PRO A 152 0.34 1.06 -13.06
CA PRO A 152 1.65 0.85 -13.67
C PRO A 152 1.77 1.50 -15.05
N GLU A 153 0.76 1.36 -15.90
CA GLU A 153 0.76 1.87 -17.28
C GLU A 153 0.78 3.40 -17.32
N LYS A 154 -0.01 4.03 -16.44
CA LYS A 154 -0.08 5.49 -16.40
C LYS A 154 1.20 6.09 -15.83
N TRP A 155 1.76 5.49 -14.78
CA TRP A 155 3.04 5.92 -14.24
C TRP A 155 4.22 5.66 -15.19
N ASP A 156 4.20 4.57 -15.95
CA ASP A 156 5.17 4.32 -17.01
C ASP A 156 5.10 5.44 -18.07
N SER A 157 3.90 5.82 -18.51
CA SER A 157 3.72 6.92 -19.46
C SER A 157 4.30 8.26 -18.96
N ILE A 158 4.04 8.61 -17.69
CA ILE A 158 4.58 9.83 -17.05
C ILE A 158 6.12 9.76 -17.00
N THR A 159 6.66 8.64 -16.51
CA THR A 159 8.10 8.49 -16.28
C THR A 159 8.90 8.21 -17.55
N ARG A 160 8.28 7.87 -18.69
CA ARG A 160 8.98 7.81 -19.99
C ARG A 160 9.45 9.19 -20.46
N LYS A 161 8.72 10.25 -20.11
CA LYS A 161 9.11 11.65 -20.33
C LYS A 161 9.89 12.21 -19.13
N TRP A 162 10.67 11.39 -18.42
CA TRP A 162 11.29 11.77 -17.14
C TRP A 162 12.14 13.05 -17.17
N LYS A 163 12.66 13.49 -18.32
CA LYS A 163 13.37 14.78 -18.40
C LYS A 163 12.42 15.95 -18.09
N ASP A 164 11.20 15.88 -18.59
CA ASP A 164 10.13 16.85 -18.35
C ASP A 164 9.55 16.70 -16.93
N TYR A 165 9.52 15.46 -16.40
CA TYR A 165 8.99 15.13 -15.07
C TYR A 165 10.05 14.94 -13.98
N SER A 166 11.30 15.35 -14.24
CA SER A 166 12.46 15.05 -13.39
C SER A 166 12.24 15.54 -11.96
N THR A 167 11.69 16.73 -11.82
CA THR A 167 11.38 17.34 -10.53
C THR A 167 10.36 16.56 -9.69
N ILE A 168 9.39 15.86 -10.31
CA ILE A 168 8.42 15.03 -9.59
C ILE A 168 9.06 13.71 -9.19
N VAL A 169 9.72 13.05 -10.13
CA VAL A 169 10.30 11.72 -9.92
C VAL A 169 11.43 11.74 -8.88
N GLN A 170 12.22 12.82 -8.86
CA GLN A 170 13.30 13.03 -7.87
C GLN A 170 12.77 13.27 -6.46
N ARG A 171 11.57 13.86 -6.34
CA ARG A 171 10.90 14.13 -5.05
C ARG A 171 10.15 12.94 -4.48
N VAL A 172 9.99 11.84 -5.24
CA VAL A 172 9.36 10.64 -4.69
C VAL A 172 10.19 10.13 -3.52
N LYS A 173 9.56 9.96 -2.35
CA LYS A 173 10.18 9.43 -1.12
C LYS A 173 9.58 8.10 -0.67
N LEU A 174 8.36 7.80 -1.10
CA LEU A 174 7.65 6.57 -0.75
C LEU A 174 6.92 6.04 -1.98
N PHE A 175 7.13 4.76 -2.28
CA PHE A 175 6.54 4.07 -3.41
C PHE A 175 5.81 2.82 -2.93
N LEU A 176 4.49 2.85 -3.00
CA LEU A 176 3.57 1.85 -2.47
C LEU A 176 3.02 1.03 -3.63
N ILE A 177 3.29 -0.28 -3.65
CA ILE A 177 2.90 -1.20 -4.73
C ILE A 177 1.87 -2.15 -4.17
N ASP A 178 0.61 -1.95 -4.53
CA ASP A 178 -0.47 -2.86 -4.21
C ASP A 178 -0.54 -4.00 -5.23
N GLU A 179 -0.90 -5.18 -4.75
CA GLU A 179 -0.95 -6.42 -5.53
C GLU A 179 0.30 -6.67 -6.39
N VAL A 180 1.49 -6.64 -5.78
CA VAL A 180 2.77 -6.88 -6.47
C VAL A 180 2.87 -8.24 -7.17
N HIS A 181 1.96 -9.19 -6.88
CA HIS A 181 1.84 -10.43 -7.65
C HIS A 181 1.52 -10.20 -9.13
N LEU A 182 1.08 -8.99 -9.51
CA LEU A 182 0.94 -8.55 -10.89
C LEU A 182 2.22 -8.74 -11.72
N LEU A 183 3.40 -8.78 -11.08
CA LEU A 183 4.66 -9.14 -11.74
C LEU A 183 4.61 -10.47 -12.48
N ASN A 184 3.78 -11.41 -12.03
CA ASN A 184 3.64 -12.73 -12.65
C ASN A 184 2.65 -12.73 -13.84
N GLU A 185 2.00 -11.59 -14.15
CA GLU A 185 1.15 -11.46 -15.33
C GLU A 185 1.98 -11.13 -16.58
N GLU A 186 1.81 -11.93 -17.64
CA GLU A 186 2.60 -11.86 -18.88
C GLU A 186 2.66 -10.45 -19.51
N LYS A 187 1.53 -9.73 -19.56
CA LYS A 187 1.46 -8.42 -20.23
C LYS A 187 1.76 -7.23 -19.31
N ARG A 188 1.32 -7.32 -18.06
CA ARG A 188 1.30 -6.18 -17.13
C ARG A 188 2.48 -6.20 -16.15
N GLY A 189 3.02 -7.38 -15.86
CA GLY A 189 4.18 -7.55 -15.01
C GLY A 189 5.40 -6.82 -15.55
N ALA A 190 5.66 -6.89 -16.86
CA ALA A 190 6.76 -6.20 -17.51
C ALA A 190 6.68 -4.66 -17.33
N VAL A 191 5.47 -4.08 -17.33
CA VAL A 191 5.29 -2.64 -17.13
C VAL A 191 5.66 -2.25 -15.70
N LEU A 192 5.18 -3.01 -14.72
CA LEU A 192 5.50 -2.80 -13.30
C LEU A 192 7.02 -2.94 -13.05
N GLU A 193 7.65 -3.96 -13.65
CA GLU A 193 9.08 -4.20 -13.53
C GLU A 193 9.90 -3.03 -14.09
N VAL A 194 9.56 -2.55 -15.29
CA VAL A 194 10.22 -1.42 -15.94
C VAL A 194 10.10 -0.16 -15.11
N VAL A 195 8.90 0.11 -14.57
CA VAL A 195 8.63 1.28 -13.73
C VAL A 195 9.50 1.29 -12.48
N VAL A 196 9.48 0.21 -11.71
CA VAL A 196 10.24 0.14 -10.46
C VAL A 196 11.74 0.19 -10.74
N SER A 197 12.21 -0.50 -11.78
CA SER A 197 13.62 -0.46 -12.19
C SER A 197 14.07 0.94 -12.59
N ARG A 198 13.20 1.70 -13.29
CA ARG A 198 13.44 3.10 -13.63
C ARG A 198 13.51 3.99 -12.38
N MET A 199 12.59 3.82 -11.44
CA MET A 199 12.62 4.56 -10.17
C MET A 199 13.94 4.31 -9.42
N LYS A 200 14.36 3.04 -9.30
CA LYS A 200 15.64 2.69 -8.66
C LYS A 200 16.84 3.31 -9.38
N THR A 201 16.82 3.34 -10.71
CA THR A 201 17.90 3.93 -11.52
C THR A 201 17.98 5.43 -11.33
N ILE A 202 16.85 6.13 -11.37
CA ILE A 202 16.80 7.58 -11.16
C ILE A 202 17.31 7.92 -9.76
N GLN A 203 16.91 7.17 -8.74
CA GLN A 203 17.36 7.40 -7.35
C GLN A 203 18.87 7.31 -7.17
N LYS A 204 19.58 6.49 -7.96
CA LYS A 204 21.05 6.44 -7.94
C LYS A 204 21.71 7.72 -8.47
N THR A 205 20.98 8.52 -9.26
CA THR A 205 21.48 9.75 -9.88
C THR A 205 21.15 11.02 -9.09
N VAL A 206 20.20 10.93 -8.14
CA VAL A 206 19.81 12.08 -7.31
C VAL A 206 20.74 12.16 -6.11
N ALA A 207 21.41 13.31 -5.93
CA ALA A 207 22.23 13.60 -4.76
C ALA A 207 21.36 14.03 -3.56
N ASP A 208 20.28 13.29 -3.29
CA ASP A 208 19.39 13.55 -2.16
C ASP A 208 19.73 12.61 -1.00
N SER A 209 19.67 13.15 0.21
CA SER A 209 19.81 12.41 1.46
C SER A 209 18.70 11.37 1.66
N LEU A 210 17.51 11.60 1.11
CA LEU A 210 16.36 10.73 1.27
C LEU A 210 16.08 9.91 0.02
N LYS A 211 16.43 8.63 0.09
CA LYS A 211 16.09 7.61 -0.89
C LYS A 211 14.60 7.27 -0.88
N VAL A 212 14.08 6.81 -2.01
CA VAL A 212 12.75 6.20 -2.10
C VAL A 212 12.68 4.92 -1.27
N ARG A 213 11.72 4.88 -0.34
CA ARG A 213 11.30 3.65 0.33
C ARG A 213 10.27 2.92 -0.51
N PHE A 214 10.54 1.67 -0.86
CA PHE A 214 9.57 0.81 -1.55
C PHE A 214 8.80 -0.06 -0.54
N MET A 215 7.48 -0.07 -0.65
CA MET A 215 6.63 -0.99 0.10
C MET A 215 5.73 -1.73 -0.87
N ALA A 216 5.84 -3.06 -0.93
CA ALA A 216 5.07 -3.89 -1.83
C ALA A 216 4.22 -4.87 -1.02
N VAL A 217 2.93 -4.96 -1.33
CA VAL A 217 2.02 -5.88 -0.64
C VAL A 217 1.21 -6.69 -1.66
N SER A 218 0.80 -7.91 -1.29
CA SER A 218 -0.02 -8.76 -2.16
C SER A 218 -0.71 -9.86 -1.37
N ALA A 219 -1.79 -10.43 -1.93
CA ALA A 219 -2.47 -11.61 -1.41
C ALA A 219 -1.55 -12.83 -1.27
N THR A 220 -0.88 -13.22 -2.36
CA THR A 220 -0.01 -14.41 -2.42
C THR A 220 1.17 -14.13 -3.33
N ILE A 221 2.38 -14.27 -2.80
CA ILE A 221 3.62 -14.15 -3.56
C ILE A 221 4.41 -15.46 -3.41
N PRO A 222 4.51 -16.31 -4.45
CA PRO A 222 5.28 -17.54 -4.37
C PRO A 222 6.79 -17.28 -4.27
N ASN A 223 7.28 -16.23 -4.92
CA ASN A 223 8.69 -15.83 -5.06
C ASN A 223 9.00 -14.53 -4.29
N ILE A 224 8.58 -14.45 -3.02
CA ILE A 224 8.70 -13.21 -2.22
C ILE A 224 10.16 -12.81 -1.97
N GLU A 225 11.04 -13.80 -1.85
CA GLU A 225 12.47 -13.63 -1.64
C GLU A 225 13.11 -12.92 -2.83
N ASP A 226 12.75 -13.32 -4.06
CA ASP A 226 13.25 -12.70 -5.29
C ASP A 226 12.76 -11.26 -5.42
N ILE A 227 11.49 -10.99 -5.11
CA ILE A 227 10.94 -9.62 -5.09
C ILE A 227 11.67 -8.78 -4.04
N ALA A 228 11.98 -9.35 -2.88
CA ALA A 228 12.70 -8.65 -1.83
C ALA A 228 14.14 -8.31 -2.26
N VAL A 229 14.83 -9.21 -2.96
CA VAL A 229 16.16 -8.93 -3.54
C VAL A 229 16.03 -7.85 -4.61
N TRP A 230 15.02 -7.95 -5.46
CA TRP A 230 14.76 -6.98 -6.52
C TRP A 230 14.42 -5.59 -5.97
N LEU A 231 13.74 -5.47 -4.83
CA LEU A 231 13.45 -4.17 -4.18
C LEU A 231 14.56 -3.69 -3.24
N GLY A 232 15.54 -4.53 -2.91
CA GLY A 232 16.72 -4.17 -2.14
C GLY A 232 17.52 -3.02 -2.77
N ASP A 233 18.38 -2.40 -1.97
CA ASP A 233 19.21 -1.26 -2.39
C ASP A 233 20.71 -1.54 -2.16
N SER A 234 21.56 -0.53 -2.37
CA SER A 234 23.01 -0.67 -2.20
C SER A 234 23.47 -0.82 -0.74
N GLN A 235 22.65 -0.39 0.22
CA GLN A 235 22.96 -0.51 1.65
C GLN A 235 22.45 -1.85 2.20
N LYS A 236 21.32 -2.32 1.70
CA LYS A 236 20.72 -3.61 2.06
C LYS A 236 20.36 -4.38 0.81
N SER A 237 21.12 -5.44 0.54
CA SER A 237 20.97 -6.28 -0.66
C SER A 237 19.57 -6.89 -0.84
N GLN A 238 18.76 -6.92 0.22
CA GLN A 238 17.40 -7.43 0.22
C GLN A 238 16.49 -6.55 1.09
N ALA A 239 15.28 -6.28 0.60
CA ALA A 239 14.20 -5.70 1.39
C ALA A 239 13.82 -6.62 2.57
N ASN A 240 13.26 -6.05 3.65
CA ASN A 240 12.58 -6.88 4.62
C ASN A 240 11.39 -7.55 3.93
N TYR A 241 11.10 -8.81 4.27
CA TYR A 241 9.92 -9.47 3.74
C TYR A 241 9.25 -10.36 4.76
N GLU A 242 7.92 -10.43 4.67
CA GLU A 242 7.08 -11.16 5.60
C GLU A 242 6.01 -11.93 4.83
N LYS A 243 6.02 -13.26 5.02
CA LYS A 243 5.03 -14.18 4.45
C LYS A 243 4.09 -14.62 5.55
N ILE A 244 2.84 -14.22 5.41
CA ILE A 244 1.79 -14.40 6.40
C ILE A 244 0.78 -15.38 5.82
N GLY A 245 0.49 -16.45 6.55
CA GLY A 245 -0.43 -17.49 6.11
C GLY A 245 -1.90 -17.16 6.42
N GLU A 246 -2.76 -18.09 6.00
CA GLU A 246 -4.21 -18.04 6.17
C GLU A 246 -4.62 -18.06 7.66
N GLU A 247 -3.81 -18.68 8.51
CA GLU A 247 -4.01 -18.78 9.95
C GLU A 247 -4.04 -17.43 10.66
N MET A 248 -3.37 -16.41 10.09
CA MET A 248 -3.30 -15.07 10.65
C MET A 248 -4.40 -14.14 10.13
N ARG A 249 -5.39 -14.65 9.38
CA ARG A 249 -6.54 -13.84 8.96
C ARG A 249 -7.31 -13.33 10.19
N PRO A 250 -7.69 -12.03 10.23
CA PRO A 250 -8.54 -11.50 11.28
C PRO A 250 -9.88 -12.24 11.40
N VAL A 251 -10.39 -12.73 10.26
CA VAL A 251 -11.60 -13.55 10.18
C VAL A 251 -11.25 -14.86 9.46
N GLN A 252 -11.35 -15.97 10.18
CA GLN A 252 -11.06 -17.30 9.64
C GLN A 252 -12.07 -17.69 8.56
N LEU A 253 -11.57 -18.14 7.40
CA LEU A 253 -12.42 -18.59 6.30
C LEU A 253 -12.49 -20.12 6.23
N ARG A 254 -13.71 -20.65 6.14
CA ARG A 254 -13.94 -22.07 5.84
C ARG A 254 -14.16 -22.24 4.34
N LYS A 255 -13.21 -22.90 3.65
CA LYS A 255 -13.32 -23.21 2.22
C LYS A 255 -14.04 -24.55 2.03
N ILE A 256 -15.09 -24.58 1.20
CA ILE A 256 -15.81 -25.80 0.82
C ILE A 256 -15.75 -25.91 -0.70
N VAL A 257 -15.10 -26.95 -1.21
CA VAL A 257 -15.05 -27.23 -2.65
C VAL A 257 -16.07 -28.32 -2.96
N ARG A 258 -17.05 -28.00 -3.81
CA ARG A 258 -18.04 -28.97 -4.31
C ARG A 258 -17.78 -29.22 -5.79
N GLY A 259 -17.22 -30.37 -6.11
CA GLY A 259 -17.10 -30.82 -7.49
C GLY A 259 -18.48 -31.23 -8.02
N TYR A 260 -18.82 -30.76 -9.22
CA TYR A 260 -19.97 -31.26 -9.97
C TYR A 260 -19.44 -32.10 -11.14
N PRO A 261 -19.92 -33.33 -11.33
CA PRO A 261 -19.54 -34.10 -12.50
C PRO A 261 -20.04 -33.37 -13.75
N SER A 262 -19.15 -33.12 -14.71
CA SER A 262 -19.58 -32.73 -16.06
C SER A 262 -20.19 -33.95 -16.72
N PHE A 263 -21.48 -33.88 -17.05
CA PHE A 263 -22.03 -34.81 -18.04
C PHE A 263 -21.35 -34.46 -19.37
N GLN A 264 -20.35 -35.25 -19.77
CA GLN A 264 -20.03 -35.34 -21.18
C GLN A 264 -21.34 -35.70 -21.87
N ASN A 265 -21.80 -34.88 -22.81
CA ASN A 265 -22.86 -35.26 -23.74
C ASN A 265 -22.37 -36.53 -24.44
N GLN A 266 -22.76 -37.69 -23.92
CA GLN A 266 -22.76 -38.94 -24.65
C GLN A 266 -23.81 -38.79 -25.75
N ASP A 267 -23.30 -38.69 -26.98
CA ASP A 267 -23.93 -39.08 -28.23
C ASP A 267 -25.34 -38.55 -28.53
N ARG A 268 -25.41 -37.60 -29.48
CA ARG A 268 -26.39 -37.61 -30.56
C ARG A 268 -25.74 -37.24 -31.88
#